data_AF-A0A7W1YWN9-F1
#
_entry.id   AF-A0A7W1YWN9-F1
#
_cell.length_a   1.000
_cell.length_b   1.000
_cell.length_c   1.000
_cell.angle_alpha   90.00
_cell.angle_beta   90.00
_cell.angle_gamma   90.00
#
_symmetry.space_group_name_H-M   'P 1'
#
loop_
_entity.id
_entity.type
_entity.pdbx_description
1 polymer ?
#
loop_
_entity_poly.entity_id
_entity_poly.type
_entity_poly.pdbx_seq_one_letter_code
_entity_poly.pdbx_strand_id
1 'polypeptide(L)' 'MSTVTEIIEAVKQLDEQAKGEFLEKLAEVDFEDAWDRQIEADAKAGRLDFLWQEALEDIKAGRVKPLDEVLGDS' A
#
# COMPACT_ATOMS: atom_id res chain seq x y z
N MET A 1 18.35 12.80 16.14
CA MET A 1 17.22 12.24 15.37
C MET A 1 16.26 13.38 15.12
N SER A 2 15.86 13.61 13.88
CA SER A 2 14.81 14.57 13.57
C SER A 2 13.45 13.95 13.85
N THR A 3 12.55 14.71 14.46
CA THR A 3 11.15 14.32 14.67
C THR A 3 10.37 14.40 13.36
N VAL A 4 9.23 13.70 13.28
CA VAL A 4 8.30 13.82 12.14
C VAL A 4 7.90 15.28 11.91
N THR A 5 7.67 16.04 13.00
CA THR A 5 7.35 17.46 12.92
C THR A 5 8.47 18.27 12.25
N GLU A 6 9.73 18.04 12.62
CA GLU A 6 10.87 18.74 12.03
C GLU A 6 11.07 18.38 10.55
N ILE A 7 10.83 17.12 10.17
CA ILE A 7 10.89 16.68 8.76
C ILE A 7 9.80 17.39 7.94
N ILE A 8 8.57 17.45 8.45
CA ILE A 8 7.46 18.12 7.75
C ILE A 8 7.71 19.62 7.62
N GLU A 9 8.23 20.28 8.65
CA GLU A 9 8.60 21.70 8.56
C GLU A 9 9.72 21.93 7.53
N ALA A 10 10.71 21.04 7.45
CA ALA A 10 11.75 21.13 6.42
C ALA A 10 11.17 20.99 5.00
N VAL A 11 10.26 20.04 4.77
CA VAL A 11 9.60 19.83 3.47
C VAL A 11 8.76 21.03 3.05
N LYS A 12 8.12 21.73 4.00
CA LYS A 12 7.35 22.95 3.71
C LYS A 12 8.21 24.08 3.14
N GLN A 13 9.48 24.17 3.55
CA GLN A 13 10.42 25.19 3.10
C GLN A 13 11.05 24.89 1.73
N LEU A 14 10.82 23.69 1.17
CA LEU A 14 11.33 23.31 -0.15
C LEU A 14 10.58 24.04 -1.28
N ASP A 15 11.33 24.36 -2.34
CA ASP A 15 10.75 24.76 -3.60
C ASP A 15 10.06 23.58 -4.32
N GLU A 16 9.41 23.86 -5.44
CA GLU A 16 8.58 22.87 -6.14
C GLU A 16 9.41 21.75 -6.77
N GLN A 17 10.64 22.05 -7.21
CA GLN A 17 11.56 21.05 -7.74
C GLN A 17 12.04 20.10 -6.63
N ALA A 18 12.49 20.67 -5.51
CA ALA A 18 12.97 19.90 -4.38
C ALA A 18 11.86 19.07 -3.70
N LYS A 19 10.59 19.51 -3.78
CA LYS A 19 9.44 18.69 -3.37
C LYS A 19 9.24 17.47 -4.25
N GLY A 20 9.43 17.60 -5.56
CA GLY A 20 9.41 16.47 -6.49
C GLY A 20 10.50 15.45 -6.18
N GLU A 21 11.74 15.91 -6.01
CA GLU A 21 12.88 15.07 -5.62
C GLU A 21 12.68 14.41 -4.25
N PHE A 22 12.06 15.12 -3.29
CA PHE A 22 11.70 14.56 -2.00
C PHE A 22 10.68 13.41 -2.14
N LEU A 23 9.64 13.57 -2.96
CA LEU A 23 8.64 12.52 -3.17
C LEU A 23 9.22 11.28 -3.87
N GLU A 24 10.10 11.47 -4.85
CA GLU A 24 10.80 10.38 -5.53
C GLU A 24 11.63 9.56 -4.54
N LYS A 25 12.41 10.25 -3.68
CA LYS A 25 13.20 9.58 -2.64
C LYS A 25 12.35 8.99 -1.52
N LEU A 26 11.22 9.60 -1.19
CA LEU A 26 10.30 9.08 -0.19
C LEU A 26 9.68 7.76 -0.65
N ALA A 27 9.47 7.58 -1.95
CA ALA A 27 9.00 6.31 -2.52
C ALA A 27 10.04 5.17 -2.40
N GLU A 28 11.32 5.51 -2.31
CA GLU A 28 12.40 4.54 -2.02
C GLU A 28 12.50 4.19 -0.52
N VAL A 29 11.85 4.98 0.34
CA VAL A 29 11.75 4.66 1.77
C VAL A 29 10.76 3.52 1.92
N ASP A 30 11.29 2.36 2.31
CA ASP A 30 10.50 1.18 2.62
C ASP A 30 9.66 1.45 3.89
N PHE A 31 8.43 1.89 3.68
CA PHE A 31 7.40 1.96 4.72
C PHE A 31 6.73 0.59 4.94
N GLU A 32 6.99 -0.39 4.06
CA GLU A 32 6.26 -1.66 3.95
C GLU A 32 6.70 -2.66 5.02
N ASP A 33 7.86 -2.46 5.62
CA ASP A 33 8.47 -3.43 6.51
C ASP A 33 7.57 -3.85 7.71
N ALA A 34 6.79 -2.93 8.31
CA ALA A 34 5.91 -3.28 9.43
C ALA A 34 4.59 -3.91 8.99
N TRP A 35 4.01 -3.39 7.91
CA TRP A 35 2.73 -3.85 7.38
C TRP A 35 2.87 -5.21 6.68
N ASP A 36 3.92 -5.41 5.89
CA ASP A 36 4.21 -6.69 5.25
C ASP A 36 4.49 -7.78 6.26
N ARG A 37 5.32 -7.50 7.28
CA ARG A 37 5.57 -8.45 8.37
C ARG A 37 4.29 -8.82 9.11
N GLN A 38 3.39 -7.86 9.30
CA GLN A 38 2.12 -8.11 9.97
C GLN A 38 1.17 -8.94 9.10
N ILE A 39 1.03 -8.60 7.82
CA ILE A 39 0.22 -9.37 6.86
C ILE A 39 0.76 -10.78 6.72
N GLU A 40 2.08 -10.97 6.63
CA GLU A 40 2.70 -12.29 6.55
C GLU A 40 2.45 -13.11 7.84
N ALA A 41 2.56 -12.48 9.01
CA ALA A 41 2.27 -13.14 10.29
C ALA A 41 0.79 -13.52 10.42
N ASP A 42 -0.12 -12.63 10.05
CA ASP A 42 -1.56 -12.87 10.10
C ASP A 42 -1.99 -13.94 9.07
N ALA A 43 -1.37 -13.96 7.88
CA ALA A 43 -1.55 -15.03 6.89
C ALA A 43 -1.07 -16.39 7.43
N LYS A 44 0.13 -16.46 8.03
CA LYS A 44 0.65 -17.69 8.66
C LYS A 44 -0.20 -18.16 9.84
N ALA A 45 -0.83 -17.23 10.55
CA ALA A 45 -1.73 -17.54 11.66
C ALA A 45 -3.16 -17.93 11.19
N GLY A 46 -3.44 -17.94 9.88
CA GLY A 46 -4.76 -18.25 9.32
C GLY A 46 -5.80 -17.16 9.58
N ARG A 47 -5.40 -15.97 10.04
CA ARG A 47 -6.33 -14.87 10.35
C ARG A 47 -6.95 -14.26 9.10
N LEU A 48 -6.32 -14.45 7.95
CA LEU A 48 -6.81 -13.98 6.66
C LEU A 48 -7.57 -15.06 5.88
N ASP A 49 -7.72 -16.28 6.43
CA ASP A 49 -8.38 -17.40 5.74
C ASP A 49 -9.85 -17.09 5.40
N PHE A 50 -10.52 -16.28 6.23
CA PHE A 50 -11.91 -15.87 5.98
C PHE A 50 -12.04 -15.01 4.71
N LEU A 51 -11.07 -14.13 4.44
CA LEU A 51 -11.03 -13.31 3.22
C LEU A 51 -10.84 -14.19 1.99
N TRP A 52 -10.00 -15.22 2.11
CA TRP A 52 -9.81 -16.19 1.04
C TRP A 52 -11.08 -17.00 0.75
N GLN A 53 -11.79 -17.43 1.79
CA GLN A 53 -13.07 -18.12 1.65
C GLN A 53 -14.14 -17.23 1.01
N GLU A 54 -14.25 -15.98 1.46
CA GLU A 54 -15.16 -14.98 0.90
C GLU A 54 -14.88 -14.74 -0.59
N ALA A 55 -13.61 -14.56 -0.97
CA ALA A 55 -13.21 -14.40 -2.37
C ALA A 55 -13.60 -15.62 -3.22
N LEU A 56 -13.41 -16.84 -2.71
CA LEU A 56 -13.83 -18.06 -3.41
C LEU A 56 -15.35 -18.15 -3.57
N GLU A 57 -16.12 -17.71 -2.58
CA GLU A 57 -17.57 -17.65 -2.68
C GLU A 57 -18.03 -16.61 -3.70
N ASP A 58 -17.41 -15.44 -3.74
CA ASP A 58 -17.69 -14.39 -4.73
C ASP A 58 -17.37 -14.87 -6.15
N ILE A 59 -16.25 -15.55 -6.35
CA ILE A 59 -15.90 -16.17 -7.64
C ILE A 59 -16.97 -17.17 -8.06
N LYS A 60 -17.37 -18.08 -7.16
CA LYS A 60 -18.41 -19.08 -7.44
C LYS A 60 -19.77 -18.44 -7.73
N ALA A 61 -20.09 -17.34 -7.05
CA ALA A 61 -21.34 -16.62 -7.21
C ALA A 61 -21.33 -15.65 -8.42
N GLY A 62 -20.21 -15.53 -9.14
CA GLY A 62 -20.08 -14.60 -10.27
C GLY A 62 -20.13 -13.13 -9.85
N ARG A 63 -19.79 -12.81 -8.59
CA ARG A 63 -19.73 -11.44 -8.07
C ARG A 63 -18.37 -10.77 -8.30
N VAL A 64 -17.56 -11.33 -9.20
CA VAL A 64 -16.24 -10.82 -9.56
C VAL A 64 -16.25 -10.22 -10.95
N LYS A 65 -15.34 -9.29 -11.19
CA LYS A 65 -15.09 -8.71 -12.51
C LYS A 65 -13.67 -9.05 -12.97
N PRO A 66 -13.47 -9.28 -14.28
CA PRO A 66 -12.12 -9.34 -14.85
C PRO A 66 -11.35 -8.06 -14.55
N LEU A 67 -10.05 -8.19 -14.26
CA LEU A 67 -9.22 -7.05 -13.86
C LEU A 67 -9.02 -6.06 -15.02
N ASP A 68 -8.95 -6.58 -16.24
CA ASP A 68 -8.94 -5.83 -17.50
C ASP A 68 -10.18 -4.95 -17.69
N GLU A 69 -11.37 -5.43 -17.29
CA GLU A 69 -12.60 -4.61 -17.31
C GLU A 69 -12.49 -3.40 -16.36
N VAL A 70 -11.76 -3.54 -15.26
CA VAL A 70 -11.64 -2.51 -14.21
C VAL A 70 -10.52 -1.50 -14.51
N LEU A 71 -9.38 -1.98 -15.04
CA LEU A 71 -8.23 -1.12 -15.34
C LEU A 71 -8.34 -0.39 -16.67
N GLY A 72 -9.29 -0.77 -17.53
CA GLY A 72 -9.58 -0.04 -18.77
C GLY A 72 -8.63 -0.35 -19.93
N ASP A 73 -7.83 -1.42 -19.82
CA ASP A 73 -7.02 -1.92 -20.93
C ASP A 73 -7.90 -2.82 -21.82
N SER A 74 -8.42 -2.22 -22.91
CA SER A 74 -8.92 -2.91 -24.11
C SER A 74 -8.02 -2.63 -25.30
#